data_AF-A0A7W1YL28-F1
#
_entry.id   AF-A0A7W1YL28-F1
#
_cell.length_a   1.000
_cell.length_b   1.000
_cell.length_c   1.000
_cell.angle_alpha   90.00
_cell.angle_beta   90.00
_cell.angle_gamma   90.00
#
_symmetry.space_group_name_H-M   'P 1'
#
loop_
_entity.id
_entity.type
_entity.pdbx_description
1 polymer ?
#
loop_
_entity_poly.entity_id
_entity_poly.type
_entity_poly.pdbx_seq_one_letter_code
_entity_poly.pdbx_strand_id
1 'polypeptide(L)'
;RLAERHHSAIAGQEDERQRDGPEPEGADTDLDRPILAADSAPLDERTLAQRAGIGWLGRNALVIAPEAGTYRLLGFLLTTAPLAPHHAGQDADRCGSCHACETRCPTRALVGRRVLTERCISYLTIEHQGVIPRALAERFAGWWFGCDLCQEACPWNRFAGPAADPRLNGSDADAALLAVGPADFDAYFAGRAVRRIGYERFRRNLLCALASLGRRDECASLLGEGLPLVVEQARELGITPIS
;
A
#
# COMPACT_ATOMS: atom_id res chain seq x y z
N ARG A 1 -10.64 -6.36 15.87
CA ARG A 1 -11.38 -6.45 14.59
C ARG A 1 -10.46 -5.97 13.49
N LEU A 2 -9.58 -6.84 13.03
CA LEU A 2 -8.93 -6.71 11.74
C LEU A 2 -9.96 -7.22 10.72
N ALA A 3 -10.40 -6.31 9.85
CA ALA A 3 -11.29 -6.50 8.70
C ALA A 3 -12.45 -7.51 8.88
N GLU A 4 -13.65 -6.98 9.16
CA GLU A 4 -14.91 -7.66 8.82
C GLU A 4 -15.40 -7.09 7.47
N ARG A 5 -15.38 -7.88 6.38
CA ARG A 5 -16.55 -8.24 5.54
C ARG A 5 -16.19 -8.73 4.11
N HIS A 6 -16.76 -9.91 3.83
CA HIS A 6 -17.18 -10.51 2.54
C HIS A 6 -16.12 -10.97 1.53
N HIS A 7 -16.16 -12.28 1.25
CA HIS A 7 -15.31 -13.06 0.35
C HIS A 7 -15.83 -13.06 -1.10
N SER A 8 -14.90 -13.13 -2.06
CA SER A 8 -14.84 -14.12 -3.16
C SER A 8 -13.52 -13.99 -3.94
N ALA A 9 -12.86 -15.12 -4.22
CA ALA A 9 -11.65 -15.27 -5.05
C ALA A 9 -11.98 -15.09 -6.57
N ILE A 10 -11.06 -14.92 -7.52
CA ILE A 10 -10.20 -15.98 -8.11
C ILE A 10 -9.23 -15.37 -9.16
N ALA A 11 -8.11 -16.07 -9.35
CA ALA A 11 -7.18 -16.22 -10.49
C ALA A 11 -7.40 -15.45 -11.82
N GLY A 12 -6.27 -15.03 -12.40
CA GLY A 12 -6.15 -14.75 -13.83
C GLY A 12 -4.93 -13.90 -14.20
N GLN A 13 -4.03 -14.52 -14.97
CA GLN A 13 -3.03 -13.97 -15.88
C GLN A 13 -1.69 -13.43 -15.34
N GLU A 14 -0.76 -14.40 -15.35
CA GLU A 14 0.46 -14.43 -16.17
C GLU A 14 1.69 -13.60 -15.77
N ASP A 15 2.76 -14.39 -15.74
CA ASP A 15 4.12 -14.21 -15.30
C ASP A 15 4.95 -13.54 -16.40
N GLU A 16 5.55 -12.39 -16.09
CA GLU A 16 6.66 -11.83 -16.88
C GLU A 16 7.70 -11.21 -15.97
N ARG A 17 8.47 -12.03 -15.23
CA ARG A 17 9.80 -11.60 -14.76
C ARG A 17 10.82 -12.72 -14.84
N GLN A 18 11.33 -12.94 -16.05
CA GLN A 18 12.72 -13.34 -16.25
C GLN A 18 13.20 -12.91 -17.65
N ARG A 19 14.00 -11.85 -17.69
CA ARG A 19 14.84 -11.50 -18.84
C ARG A 19 16.21 -11.07 -18.29
N ASP A 20 17.00 -12.05 -17.86
CA ASP A 20 18.46 -11.88 -17.82
C ASP A 20 18.96 -12.04 -19.25
N GLY A 21 19.13 -10.91 -19.94
CA GLY A 21 19.75 -10.80 -21.25
C GLY A 21 20.71 -9.61 -21.27
N PRO A 22 21.73 -9.60 -22.14
CA PRO A 22 22.72 -8.53 -22.18
C PRO A 22 22.04 -7.18 -22.42
N GLU A 23 22.52 -6.12 -21.76
CA GLU A 23 22.00 -4.76 -21.94
C GLU A 23 21.98 -4.42 -23.44
N PRO A 24 20.83 -3.97 -24.00
CA PRO A 24 20.78 -3.63 -25.40
C PRO A 24 21.58 -2.35 -25.62
N GLU A 25 22.75 -2.48 -26.25
CA GLU A 25 23.44 -1.36 -26.85
C GLU A 25 22.52 -0.69 -27.89
N GLY A 26 22.12 0.54 -27.61
CA GLY A 26 21.24 1.34 -28.46
C GLY A 26 19.76 1.13 -28.15
N ALA A 27 19.27 1.73 -27.07
CA ALA A 27 17.84 1.90 -26.85
C ALA A 27 17.28 2.87 -27.91
N ASP A 28 16.76 2.31 -29.00
CA ASP A 28 15.89 3.00 -29.92
C ASP A 28 14.64 3.46 -29.15
N THR A 29 14.67 4.70 -28.65
CA THR A 29 13.53 5.33 -28.01
C THR A 29 12.59 5.80 -29.10
N ASP A 30 11.81 4.87 -29.63
CA ASP A 30 10.65 5.18 -30.46
C ASP A 30 9.62 5.92 -29.59
N LEU A 31 9.78 7.24 -29.50
CA LEU A 31 8.91 8.16 -28.77
C LEU A 31 7.50 8.23 -29.37
N ASP A 32 7.27 7.63 -30.55
CA ASP A 32 5.95 7.61 -31.19
C ASP A 32 5.02 6.54 -30.60
N ARG A 33 5.53 5.62 -29.77
CA ARG A 33 4.69 4.62 -29.11
C ARG A 33 4.06 5.17 -27.82
N PRO A 34 2.72 5.11 -27.66
CA PRO A 34 2.09 5.54 -26.42
C PRO A 34 2.49 4.64 -25.24
N ILE A 35 2.65 5.25 -24.07
CA ILE A 35 2.97 4.56 -22.80
C ILE A 35 1.75 4.66 -21.89
N LEU A 36 1.13 3.53 -21.58
CA LEU A 36 0.10 3.40 -20.56
C LEU A 36 0.71 2.79 -19.30
N ALA A 37 0.60 3.48 -18.17
CA ALA A 37 1.12 2.98 -16.91
C ALA A 37 0.30 3.44 -15.70
N ALA A 38 0.47 2.70 -14.59
CA ALA A 38 -0.01 3.03 -13.26
C ALA A 38 0.97 2.45 -12.25
N ASP A 39 1.52 3.27 -11.35
CA ASP A 39 2.42 2.90 -10.23
C ASP A 39 3.80 2.34 -10.64
N SER A 40 3.97 1.93 -11.90
CA SER A 40 5.17 1.22 -12.39
C SER A 40 6.14 2.07 -13.19
N ALA A 41 5.79 3.32 -13.49
CA ALA A 41 6.58 4.20 -14.34
C ALA A 41 7.10 5.42 -13.53
N PRO A 42 8.23 6.04 -13.93
CA PRO A 42 8.89 7.09 -13.16
C PRO A 42 8.20 8.47 -13.30
N LEU A 43 6.88 8.51 -13.16
CA LEU A 43 6.07 9.72 -13.19
C LEU A 43 5.20 9.80 -11.94
N ASP A 44 5.07 10.98 -11.35
CA ASP A 44 4.19 11.18 -10.20
C ASP A 44 2.75 11.41 -10.66
N GLU A 45 1.96 10.34 -10.66
CA GLU A 45 0.57 10.36 -11.13
C GLU A 45 -0.30 11.31 -10.31
N ARG A 46 0.05 11.56 -9.05
CA ARG A 46 -0.69 12.49 -8.18
C ARG A 46 -0.55 13.93 -8.67
N THR A 47 0.67 14.34 -9.03
CA THR A 47 0.92 15.66 -9.62
C THR A 47 0.24 15.78 -10.99
N LEU A 48 0.29 14.73 -11.82
CA LEU A 48 -0.39 14.73 -13.11
C LEU A 48 -1.91 14.85 -12.96
N ALA A 49 -2.51 14.10 -12.04
CA ALA A 49 -3.93 14.17 -11.75
C ALA A 49 -4.37 15.55 -11.24
N GLN A 50 -3.56 16.18 -10.38
CA GLN A 50 -3.81 17.55 -9.95
C GLN A 50 -3.76 18.53 -11.14
N ARG A 51 -2.73 18.44 -11.99
CA ARG A 51 -2.59 19.31 -13.17
C ARG A 51 -3.70 19.10 -14.21
N ALA A 52 -4.23 17.90 -14.30
CA ALA A 52 -5.41 17.59 -15.13
C ALA A 52 -6.72 18.10 -14.51
N GLY A 53 -6.68 18.66 -13.30
CA GLY A 53 -7.85 19.18 -12.59
C GLY A 53 -8.78 18.08 -12.06
N ILE A 54 -8.28 16.85 -11.88
CA ILE A 54 -9.07 15.71 -11.35
C ILE A 54 -9.40 15.93 -9.87
N GLY A 55 -8.51 16.60 -9.14
CA GLY A 55 -8.63 16.84 -7.71
C GLY A 55 -7.47 17.67 -7.18
N TRP A 56 -7.42 17.87 -5.87
CA TRP A 56 -6.33 18.58 -5.20
C TRP A 56 -5.51 17.64 -4.32
N LEU A 57 -4.25 17.96 -4.07
CA LEU A 57 -3.42 17.21 -3.14
C LEU A 57 -3.81 17.51 -1.70
N GLY A 58 -4.30 16.51 -0.96
CA GLY A 58 -4.67 16.62 0.45
C GLY A 58 -3.49 16.72 1.40
N ARG A 59 -3.76 17.00 2.69
CA ARG A 59 -2.73 16.91 3.76
C ARG A 59 -2.21 15.49 3.99
N ASN A 60 -2.96 14.48 3.57
CA ASN A 60 -2.51 13.09 3.50
C ASN A 60 -1.65 12.77 2.27
N ALA A 61 -1.29 13.77 1.45
CA ALA A 61 -0.50 13.64 0.23
C ALA A 61 -1.13 12.74 -0.87
N LEU A 62 -2.45 12.55 -0.82
CA LEU A 62 -3.24 11.87 -1.84
C LEU A 62 -4.05 12.89 -2.64
N VAL A 63 -4.43 12.53 -3.87
CA VAL A 63 -5.39 13.30 -4.65
C VAL A 63 -6.78 13.08 -4.06
N ILE A 64 -7.50 14.18 -3.79
CA ILE A 64 -8.88 14.16 -3.33
C ILE A 64 -9.75 14.67 -4.47
N ALA A 65 -10.70 13.85 -4.93
CA ALA A 65 -11.74 14.24 -5.87
C ALA A 65 -13.04 14.58 -5.10
N PRO A 66 -13.79 15.64 -5.47
CA PRO A 66 -15.02 16.03 -4.77
C PRO A 66 -16.06 14.90 -4.62
N GLU A 67 -16.22 14.08 -5.67
CA GLU A 67 -17.25 13.05 -5.77
C GLU A 67 -16.82 11.66 -5.29
N ALA A 68 -15.52 11.44 -5.05
CA ALA A 68 -14.98 10.11 -4.75
C ALA A 68 -13.97 10.10 -3.60
N GLY A 69 -13.62 11.26 -3.04
CA GLY A 69 -12.59 11.36 -2.02
C GLY A 69 -11.22 10.88 -2.54
N THR A 70 -10.51 10.11 -1.73
CA THR A 70 -9.17 9.56 -2.02
C THR A 70 -9.19 8.14 -2.57
N TYR A 71 -10.32 7.42 -2.53
CA TYR A 71 -10.42 6.02 -2.94
C TYR A 71 -10.46 5.87 -4.46
N ARG A 72 -9.34 6.15 -5.13
CA ARG A 72 -9.16 6.03 -6.57
C ARG A 72 -7.79 5.49 -6.93
N LEU A 73 -7.75 4.70 -7.99
CA LEU A 73 -6.51 4.37 -8.68
C LEU A 73 -6.19 5.46 -9.69
N LEU A 74 -4.91 5.79 -9.81
CA LEU A 74 -4.41 6.74 -10.80
C LEU A 74 -3.61 5.98 -11.85
N GLY A 75 -3.71 6.45 -13.09
CA GLY A 75 -2.91 5.98 -14.21
C GLY A 75 -2.81 7.09 -15.24
N PHE A 76 -1.91 6.92 -16.20
CA PHE A 76 -1.67 7.92 -17.23
C PHE A 76 -1.39 7.26 -18.59
N LEU A 77 -1.65 8.02 -19.64
CA LEU A 77 -1.28 7.72 -21.01
C LEU A 77 -0.35 8.84 -21.52
N LEU A 78 0.90 8.51 -21.81
CA LEU A 78 1.78 9.39 -22.58
C LEU A 78 1.58 9.09 -24.05
N THR A 79 1.44 10.13 -24.87
CA THR A 79 1.23 10.02 -26.31
C THR A 79 1.71 11.28 -27.01
N THR A 80 2.14 11.14 -28.27
CA THR A 80 2.42 12.25 -29.19
C THR A 80 1.18 12.70 -29.95
N ALA A 81 0.02 12.05 -29.75
CA ALA A 81 -1.22 12.44 -30.38
C ALA A 81 -1.57 13.90 -30.06
N PRO A 82 -2.00 14.69 -31.06
CA PRO A 82 -2.34 16.09 -30.86
C PRO A 82 -3.65 16.20 -30.07
N LEU A 83 -3.56 16.36 -28.75
CA LEU A 83 -4.69 16.55 -27.86
C LEU A 83 -4.82 18.02 -27.47
N ALA A 84 -6.03 18.56 -27.51
CA ALA A 84 -6.31 19.85 -26.92
C ALA A 84 -6.15 19.75 -25.39
N PRO A 85 -5.43 20.67 -24.73
CA PRO A 85 -5.36 20.70 -23.28
C PRO A 85 -6.75 20.75 -22.65
N HIS A 86 -7.00 19.89 -21.68
CA HIS A 86 -8.23 19.87 -20.90
C HIS A 86 -7.90 19.89 -19.40
N HIS A 87 -8.66 20.67 -18.64
CA HIS A 87 -8.57 20.75 -17.18
C HIS A 87 -9.97 20.58 -16.60
N ALA A 88 -10.11 19.64 -15.67
CA ALA A 88 -11.41 19.28 -15.08
C ALA A 88 -11.87 20.23 -13.95
N GLY A 89 -11.06 21.23 -13.57
CA GLY A 89 -11.49 22.32 -12.68
C GLY A 89 -11.50 22.02 -11.18
N GLN A 90 -10.94 20.89 -10.72
CA GLN A 90 -11.03 20.43 -9.32
C GLN A 90 -9.72 20.52 -8.51
N ASP A 91 -8.75 21.33 -8.92
CA ASP A 91 -7.41 21.42 -8.30
C ASP A 91 -7.29 22.40 -7.12
N ALA A 92 -8.33 23.19 -6.85
CA ALA A 92 -8.37 24.10 -5.70
C ALA A 92 -8.34 23.34 -4.37
N ASP A 93 -7.49 23.78 -3.44
CA ASP A 93 -7.36 23.17 -2.11
C ASP A 93 -8.67 23.29 -1.30
N ARG A 94 -9.19 22.14 -0.87
CA ARG A 94 -10.39 22.07 -0.01
C ARG A 94 -10.13 21.35 1.32
N CYS A 95 -8.87 21.25 1.74
CA CYS A 95 -8.57 20.83 3.12
C CYS A 95 -8.86 21.93 4.14
N GLY A 96 -8.64 23.20 3.78
CA GLY A 96 -8.78 24.33 4.71
C GLY A 96 -7.99 24.11 6.00
N SER A 97 -8.67 24.28 7.15
CA SER A 97 -8.13 24.06 8.49
C SER A 97 -8.20 22.61 8.99
N CYS A 98 -8.61 21.65 8.15
CA CYS A 98 -8.71 20.24 8.55
C CYS A 98 -7.32 19.63 8.74
N HIS A 99 -7.12 18.92 9.86
CA HIS A 99 -5.91 18.17 10.22
C HIS A 99 -6.21 16.71 10.64
N ALA A 100 -7.37 16.17 10.23
CA ALA A 100 -7.86 14.87 10.70
C ALA A 100 -6.91 13.71 10.35
N CYS A 101 -6.38 13.67 9.12
CA CYS A 101 -5.45 12.63 8.67
C CYS A 101 -4.10 12.68 9.41
N GLU A 102 -3.55 13.87 9.62
CA GLU A 102 -2.31 14.09 10.37
C GLU A 102 -2.48 13.68 11.84
N THR A 103 -3.63 14.00 12.43
CA THR A 103 -3.99 13.60 13.80
C THR A 103 -4.16 12.09 13.94
N ARG A 104 -4.77 11.43 12.94
CA ARG A 104 -5.02 9.99 12.95
C ARG A 104 -3.75 9.16 12.70
N CYS A 105 -2.75 9.71 12.00
CA CYS A 105 -1.53 8.99 11.63
C CYS A 105 -0.69 8.63 12.89
N PRO A 106 -0.60 7.35 13.28
CA PRO A 106 -0.04 6.97 14.58
C PRO A 106 1.49 7.17 14.66
N THR A 107 2.16 7.14 13.51
CA THR A 107 3.62 7.35 13.37
C THR A 107 3.99 8.79 13.02
N ARG A 108 3.01 9.69 12.86
CA ARG A 108 3.23 11.09 12.45
C ARG A 108 4.05 11.20 11.16
N ALA A 109 3.70 10.40 10.16
CA ALA A 109 4.38 10.37 8.86
C ALA A 109 3.96 11.53 7.94
N LEU A 110 2.87 12.23 8.23
CA LEU A 110 2.34 13.32 7.39
C LEU A 110 2.86 14.68 7.89
N VAL A 111 3.56 15.41 7.01
CA VAL A 111 4.12 16.75 7.31
C VAL A 111 3.90 17.66 6.11
N GLY A 112 3.04 18.68 6.23
CA GLY A 112 2.92 19.73 5.21
C GLY A 112 2.58 19.22 3.81
N ARG A 113 1.61 18.30 3.70
CA ARG A 113 1.24 17.59 2.45
C ARG A 113 2.34 16.70 1.85
N ARG A 114 3.32 16.30 2.66
CA ARG A 114 4.37 15.34 2.30
C ARG A 114 4.32 14.15 3.24
N VAL A 115 4.90 13.04 2.80
CA VAL A 115 5.04 11.82 3.57
C VAL A 115 6.51 11.61 3.91
N LEU A 116 6.81 11.46 5.20
CA LEU A 116 8.05 10.89 5.69
C LEU A 116 7.98 9.38 5.49
N THR A 117 8.52 8.89 4.37
CA THR A 117 8.33 7.52 3.89
C THR A 117 8.82 6.50 4.90
N GLU A 118 9.95 6.75 5.55
CA GLU A 118 10.57 5.91 6.57
C GLU A 118 9.71 5.73 7.85
N ARG A 119 8.66 6.54 7.99
CA ARG A 119 7.69 6.46 9.10
C ARG A 119 6.32 5.95 8.66
N CYS A 120 6.04 5.93 7.36
CA CYS A 120 4.73 5.57 6.85
C CYS A 120 4.51 4.06 6.95
N ILE A 121 3.46 3.63 7.64
CA ILE A 121 3.12 2.19 7.78
C ILE A 121 2.94 1.52 6.41
N SER A 122 2.33 2.22 5.45
CA SER A 122 2.19 1.70 4.09
C SER A 122 3.55 1.42 3.44
N TYR A 123 4.51 2.34 3.54
CA TYR A 123 5.87 2.11 3.03
C TYR A 123 6.57 0.97 3.78
N LEU A 124 6.48 0.97 5.11
CA LEU A 124 7.16 -0.01 5.96
C LEU A 124 6.68 -1.46 5.73
N THR A 125 5.40 -1.63 5.41
CA THR A 125 4.81 -2.95 5.13
C THR A 125 4.99 -3.40 3.68
N ILE A 126 5.15 -2.47 2.75
CA ILE A 126 5.17 -2.78 1.31
C ILE A 126 6.59 -2.79 0.74
N GLU A 127 7.37 -1.73 1.01
CA GLU A 127 8.67 -1.48 0.37
C GLU A 127 9.86 -1.75 1.29
N HIS A 128 9.73 -1.50 2.59
CA HIS A 128 10.85 -1.70 3.53
C HIS A 128 11.22 -3.17 3.63
N GLN A 129 12.50 -3.46 3.41
CA GLN A 129 13.02 -4.82 3.28
C GLN A 129 13.48 -5.42 4.60
N GLY A 130 13.97 -4.58 5.53
CA GLY A 130 14.63 -5.02 6.74
C GLY A 130 13.76 -4.95 7.99
N VAL A 131 14.42 -5.00 9.14
CA VAL A 131 13.81 -4.83 10.46
C VAL A 131 13.21 -3.43 10.58
N ILE A 132 11.98 -3.35 11.08
CA ILE A 132 11.27 -2.11 11.37
C ILE A 132 11.59 -1.71 12.82
N PRO A 133 12.02 -0.46 13.08
CA PRO A 133 12.29 0.02 14.43
C PRO A 133 11.10 -0.17 15.37
N ARG A 134 11.35 -0.63 16.60
CA ARG A 134 10.32 -0.89 17.62
C ARG A 134 9.33 0.25 17.78
N ALA A 135 9.85 1.49 17.86
CA ALA A 135 9.05 2.69 18.06
C ALA A 135 8.02 2.97 16.94
N LEU A 136 8.22 2.40 15.74
CA LEU A 136 7.29 2.45 14.62
C LEU A 136 6.41 1.19 14.56
N ALA A 137 7.00 0.00 14.70
CA ALA A 137 6.28 -1.27 14.63
C ALA A 137 5.16 -1.39 15.68
N GLU A 138 5.40 -0.93 16.92
CA GLU A 138 4.36 -0.91 17.97
C GLU A 138 3.19 0.03 17.66
N ARG A 139 3.30 0.87 16.63
CA ARG A 139 2.27 1.83 16.19
C ARG A 139 1.51 1.37 14.96
N PHE A 140 1.71 0.14 14.50
CA PHE A 140 1.05 -0.40 13.30
C PHE A 140 -0.46 -0.52 13.45
N ALA A 141 -1.00 -0.54 14.68
CA ALA A 141 -2.43 -0.61 14.95
C ALA A 141 -3.13 -1.78 14.21
N GLY A 142 -2.43 -2.91 14.08
CA GLY A 142 -2.90 -4.10 13.38
C GLY A 142 -2.67 -4.10 11.87
N TRP A 143 -2.24 -3.00 11.25
CA TRP A 143 -1.98 -2.97 9.81
C TRP A 143 -0.77 -3.85 9.44
N TRP A 144 -0.99 -4.81 8.54
CA TRP A 144 0.02 -5.79 8.11
C TRP A 144 0.38 -5.65 6.61
N PHE A 145 -0.42 -4.95 5.81
CA PHE A 145 -0.12 -4.61 4.42
C PHE A 145 -0.84 -3.32 4.04
N GLY A 146 -0.08 -2.29 3.66
CA GLY A 146 -0.64 -0.96 3.44
C GLY A 146 -1.11 -0.27 4.73
N CYS A 147 -1.73 0.90 4.60
CA CYS A 147 -2.39 1.61 5.69
C CYS A 147 -3.37 2.65 5.17
N ASP A 148 -4.64 2.56 5.57
CA ASP A 148 -5.68 3.51 5.14
C ASP A 148 -6.10 4.51 6.22
N LEU A 149 -5.45 4.54 7.37
CA LEU A 149 -5.84 5.41 8.49
C LEU A 149 -5.97 6.90 8.11
N CYS A 150 -5.10 7.40 7.22
CA CYS A 150 -5.17 8.79 6.74
C CYS A 150 -6.29 9.03 5.71
N GLN A 151 -6.73 7.97 5.02
CA GLN A 151 -7.89 7.98 4.12
C GLN A 151 -9.19 7.87 4.95
N GLU A 152 -9.27 6.92 5.87
CA GLU A 152 -10.44 6.73 6.75
C GLU A 152 -10.78 7.99 7.55
N ALA A 153 -9.77 8.76 7.99
CA ALA A 153 -9.98 10.03 8.68
C ALA A 153 -10.29 11.21 7.74
N CYS A 154 -10.15 11.05 6.43
CA CYS A 154 -10.41 12.13 5.47
C CYS A 154 -11.93 12.36 5.35
N PRO A 155 -12.44 13.56 5.67
CA PRO A 155 -13.87 13.80 5.64
C PRO A 155 -14.46 13.71 4.24
N TRP A 156 -13.66 13.89 3.18
CA TRP A 156 -14.11 13.78 1.80
C TRP A 156 -14.45 12.35 1.38
N ASN A 157 -13.96 11.34 2.10
CA ASN A 157 -14.29 9.94 1.82
C ASN A 157 -15.73 9.56 2.17
N ARG A 158 -16.48 10.45 2.85
CA ARG A 158 -17.93 10.29 3.01
C ARG A 158 -18.71 10.34 1.69
N PHE A 159 -18.11 10.90 0.65
CA PHE A 159 -18.69 10.99 -0.69
C PHE A 159 -18.30 9.79 -1.58
N ALA A 160 -17.36 8.96 -1.14
CA ALA A 160 -16.94 7.80 -1.89
C ALA A 160 -18.05 6.74 -1.92
N GLY A 161 -18.36 6.24 -3.11
CA GLY A 161 -19.17 5.05 -3.29
C GLY A 161 -18.39 3.76 -3.02
N PRO A 162 -19.07 2.60 -2.97
CA PRO A 162 -18.38 1.32 -2.93
C PRO A 162 -17.51 1.14 -4.17
N ALA A 163 -16.44 0.35 -4.05
CA ALA A 163 -15.62 0.00 -5.21
C ALA A 163 -16.49 -0.69 -6.28
N ALA A 164 -16.40 -0.20 -7.52
CA ALA A 164 -17.14 -0.79 -8.65
C ALA A 164 -16.63 -2.19 -8.99
N ASP A 165 -15.34 -2.43 -8.78
CA ASP A 165 -14.72 -3.73 -9.00
C ASP A 165 -14.72 -4.55 -7.69
N PRO A 166 -15.42 -5.70 -7.65
CA PRO A 166 -15.48 -6.52 -6.44
C PRO A 166 -14.11 -7.04 -6.00
N ARG A 167 -13.12 -7.11 -6.90
CA ARG A 167 -11.74 -7.54 -6.60
C ARG A 167 -11.00 -6.56 -5.68
N LEU A 168 -11.46 -5.31 -5.62
CA LEU A 168 -10.90 -4.28 -4.73
C LEU A 168 -11.48 -4.36 -3.31
N ASN A 169 -12.42 -5.25 -3.06
CA ASN A 169 -12.92 -5.55 -1.73
C ASN A 169 -12.10 -6.70 -1.14
N GLY A 170 -11.40 -6.44 -0.03
CA GLY A 170 -10.59 -7.45 0.67
C GLY A 170 -10.86 -7.45 2.16
N SER A 171 -11.03 -8.63 2.73
CA SER A 171 -11.18 -8.84 4.17
C SER A 171 -10.68 -10.22 4.54
N ASP A 172 -9.38 -10.32 4.81
CA ASP A 172 -8.80 -11.55 5.31
C ASP A 172 -8.99 -11.61 6.83
N ALA A 173 -9.57 -12.71 7.33
CA ALA A 173 -9.65 -12.94 8.75
C ALA A 173 -8.25 -13.26 9.32
N ASP A 174 -7.96 -12.79 10.53
CA ASP A 174 -6.66 -13.00 11.18
C ASP A 174 -6.24 -14.47 11.21
N ALA A 175 -7.18 -15.37 11.52
CA ALA A 175 -6.92 -16.81 11.54
C ALA A 175 -6.52 -17.35 10.15
N ALA A 176 -7.12 -16.82 9.08
CA ALA A 176 -6.77 -17.22 7.72
C ALA A 176 -5.37 -16.74 7.34
N LEU A 177 -5.03 -15.47 7.66
CA LEU A 177 -3.70 -14.92 7.41
C LEU A 177 -2.60 -15.67 8.17
N LEU A 178 -2.85 -16.00 9.43
CA LEU A 178 -1.92 -16.76 10.27
C LEU A 178 -1.68 -18.17 9.73
N ALA A 179 -2.70 -18.79 9.14
CA ALA A 179 -2.63 -20.13 8.56
C ALA A 179 -1.95 -20.20 7.19
N VAL A 180 -1.70 -19.06 6.52
CA VAL A 180 -0.96 -19.04 5.25
C VAL A 180 0.48 -19.48 5.50
N GLY A 181 0.82 -20.68 5.03
CA GLY A 181 2.17 -21.22 5.02
C GLY A 181 2.98 -20.83 3.77
N PRO A 182 4.28 -21.18 3.73
CA PRO A 182 5.17 -20.80 2.63
C PRO A 182 4.74 -21.40 1.28
N ALA A 183 4.22 -22.63 1.28
CA ALA A 183 3.77 -23.32 0.06
C ALA A 183 2.48 -22.72 -0.52
N ASP A 184 1.63 -22.12 0.32
CA ASP A 184 0.30 -21.63 -0.06
C ASP A 184 0.30 -20.14 -0.39
N PHE A 185 1.36 -19.40 -0.02
CA PHE A 185 1.44 -17.94 -0.11
C PHE A 185 1.11 -17.41 -1.51
N ASP A 186 1.77 -17.96 -2.54
CA ASP A 186 1.59 -17.49 -3.92
C ASP A 186 0.18 -17.73 -4.44
N ALA A 187 -0.41 -18.89 -4.10
CA ALA A 187 -1.77 -19.23 -4.50
C ALA A 187 -2.80 -18.38 -3.74
N TYR A 188 -2.61 -18.19 -2.43
CA TYR A 188 -3.51 -17.42 -1.58
C TYR A 188 -3.56 -15.93 -1.99
N PHE A 189 -2.43 -15.37 -2.39
CA PHE A 189 -2.32 -13.97 -2.80
C PHE A 189 -2.24 -13.77 -4.32
N ALA A 190 -2.60 -14.77 -5.12
CA ALA A 190 -2.61 -14.65 -6.57
C ALA A 190 -3.48 -13.47 -7.04
N GLY A 191 -2.93 -12.63 -7.92
CA GLY A 191 -3.60 -11.43 -8.42
C GLY A 191 -3.70 -10.25 -7.44
N ARG A 192 -3.11 -10.36 -6.24
CA ARG A 192 -3.11 -9.30 -5.22
C ARG A 192 -1.73 -8.66 -5.08
N ALA A 193 -1.70 -7.35 -4.81
CA ALA A 193 -0.45 -6.58 -4.68
C ALA A 193 0.49 -7.14 -3.60
N VAL A 194 -0.05 -7.69 -2.52
CA VAL A 194 0.74 -8.32 -1.43
C VAL A 194 1.64 -9.46 -1.90
N ARG A 195 1.31 -10.16 -2.99
CA ARG A 195 2.20 -11.20 -3.53
C ARG A 195 3.62 -10.68 -3.80
N ARG A 196 3.77 -9.40 -4.16
CA ARG A 196 5.08 -8.78 -4.46
C ARG A 196 6.00 -8.64 -3.26
N ILE A 197 5.46 -8.72 -2.03
CA ILE A 197 6.31 -8.57 -0.83
C ILE A 197 7.06 -9.85 -0.48
N GLY A 198 6.58 -11.00 -0.97
CA GLY A 198 7.12 -12.30 -0.61
C GLY A 198 6.74 -12.75 0.80
N TYR A 199 6.88 -14.05 1.04
CA TYR A 199 6.39 -14.71 2.25
C TYR A 199 7.06 -14.18 3.53
N GLU A 200 8.38 -14.02 3.53
CA GLU A 200 9.11 -13.62 4.74
C GLU A 200 8.75 -12.20 5.21
N ARG A 201 8.63 -11.23 4.28
CA ARG A 201 8.18 -9.88 4.62
C ARG A 201 6.74 -9.88 5.12
N PHE A 202 5.88 -10.72 4.53
CA PHE A 202 4.51 -10.92 4.99
C PHE A 202 4.45 -11.41 6.44
N ARG A 203 5.20 -12.47 6.79
CA ARG A 203 5.25 -12.97 8.19
C ARG A 203 5.83 -11.92 9.15
N ARG A 204 6.85 -11.18 8.75
CA ARG A 204 7.41 -10.05 9.53
C ARG A 204 6.37 -8.95 9.78
N ASN A 205 5.54 -8.63 8.79
CA ASN A 205 4.48 -7.64 8.96
C ASN A 205 3.37 -8.13 9.89
N LEU A 206 2.96 -9.41 9.79
CA LEU A 206 1.98 -10.01 10.72
C LEU A 206 2.50 -9.95 12.16
N LEU A 207 3.78 -10.24 12.38
CA LEU A 207 4.41 -10.12 13.69
C LEU A 207 4.28 -8.70 14.24
N CYS A 208 4.60 -7.67 13.44
CA CYS A 208 4.45 -6.26 13.85
C CYS A 208 2.99 -5.90 14.13
N ALA A 209 2.06 -6.35 13.28
CA ALA A 209 0.63 -6.12 13.45
C ALA A 209 0.10 -6.71 14.76
N LEU A 210 0.37 -7.98 15.05
CA LEU A 210 -0.04 -8.65 16.29
C LEU A 210 0.58 -7.99 17.52
N ALA A 211 1.87 -7.69 17.48
CA ALA A 211 2.57 -7.02 18.57
C ALA A 211 1.96 -5.64 18.87
N SER A 212 1.62 -4.86 17.84
CA SER A 212 0.97 -3.56 17.98
C SER A 212 -0.45 -3.63 18.58
N LEU A 213 -1.09 -4.80 18.52
CA LEU A 213 -2.39 -5.07 19.13
C LEU A 213 -2.28 -5.69 20.53
N GLY A 214 -1.06 -5.91 21.04
CA GLY A 214 -0.83 -6.59 22.32
C GLY A 214 -1.01 -8.11 22.28
N ARG A 215 -1.19 -8.70 21.10
CA ARG A 215 -1.45 -10.13 20.88
C ARG A 215 -0.15 -10.93 20.71
N ARG A 216 0.78 -10.76 21.65
CA ARG A 216 2.14 -11.33 21.55
C ARG A 216 2.16 -12.85 21.71
N ASP A 217 1.16 -13.41 22.38
CA ASP A 217 0.90 -14.84 22.54
C ASP A 217 0.65 -15.54 21.20
N GLU A 218 0.05 -14.84 20.24
CA GLU A 218 -0.21 -15.37 18.89
C GLU A 218 1.00 -15.33 17.97
N CYS A 219 2.11 -14.70 18.39
CA CYS A 219 3.33 -14.61 17.59
C CYS A 219 4.13 -15.92 17.57
N ALA A 220 3.87 -16.86 18.49
CA ALA A 220 4.67 -18.07 18.65
C ALA A 220 4.76 -18.90 17.36
N SER A 221 3.65 -19.02 16.61
CA SER A 221 3.63 -19.74 15.33
C SER A 221 4.53 -19.09 14.27
N LEU A 222 4.59 -17.75 14.24
CA LEU A 222 5.46 -17.00 13.32
C LEU A 222 6.94 -17.22 13.64
N LEU A 223 7.28 -17.28 14.94
CA LEU A 223 8.66 -17.49 15.39
C LEU A 223 9.13 -18.92 15.15
N GLY A 224 8.23 -19.90 15.26
CA GLY A 224 8.52 -21.31 15.07
C GLY A 224 9.01 -21.67 13.66
N GLU A 225 8.75 -20.83 12.67
CA GLU A 225 9.24 -21.00 11.30
C GLU A 225 10.73 -20.69 11.14
N GLY A 226 11.33 -19.97 12.07
CA GLY A 226 12.77 -19.66 12.05
C GLY A 226 13.23 -18.75 10.91
N LEU A 227 12.31 -18.02 10.26
CA LEU A 227 12.63 -17.09 9.19
C LEU A 227 13.56 -15.96 9.70
N PRO A 228 14.75 -15.75 9.09
CA PRO A 228 15.75 -14.81 9.60
C PRO A 228 15.21 -13.42 9.92
N LEU A 229 14.48 -12.80 8.99
CA LEU A 229 13.92 -11.45 9.16
C LEU A 229 12.87 -11.40 10.29
N VAL A 230 12.06 -12.46 10.43
CA VAL A 230 11.03 -12.55 11.48
C VAL A 230 11.69 -12.68 12.85
N VAL A 231 12.75 -13.50 12.96
CA VAL A 231 13.53 -13.66 14.20
C VAL A 231 14.23 -12.36 14.58
N GLU A 232 14.83 -11.65 13.63
CA GLU A 232 15.44 -10.34 13.89
C GLU A 232 14.40 -9.30 14.31
N GLN A 233 13.25 -9.25 13.64
CA GLN A 233 12.15 -8.36 14.01
C GLN A 233 11.61 -8.67 15.42
N ALA A 234 11.54 -9.94 15.80
CA ALA A 234 11.10 -10.36 17.12
C ALA A 234 12.07 -9.86 18.21
N ARG A 235 13.38 -9.94 17.96
CA ARG A 235 14.40 -9.37 18.85
C ARG A 235 14.24 -7.86 19.01
N GLU A 236 14.04 -7.13 17.91
CA GLU A 236 13.76 -5.68 17.94
C GLU A 236 12.50 -5.35 18.77
N LEU A 237 11.47 -6.20 18.69
CA LEU A 237 10.24 -6.06 19.48
C LEU A 237 10.36 -6.60 20.91
N GLY A 238 11.49 -7.21 21.28
CA GLY A 238 11.69 -7.89 22.55
C GLY A 238 10.67 -9.01 22.79
N ILE A 239 10.33 -9.74 21.73
CA ILE A 239 9.47 -10.93 21.77
C ILE A 239 10.41 -12.13 21.76
N THR A 240 10.45 -12.86 22.87
CA THR A 240 11.21 -14.11 22.97
C THR A 240 10.37 -15.28 22.46
N PRO A 241 10.97 -16.24 21.73
CA PRO A 241 10.32 -17.52 21.46
C PRO A 241 9.89 -18.16 22.79
N ILE A 242 8.65 -18.63 22.87
CA ILE A 242 8.22 -19.44 24.00
C ILE A 242 8.97 -20.77 23.87
N SER A 243 9.80 -21.07 24.87
CA SER A 243 10.56 -22.32 25.01
C SER A 243 9.66 -23.52 25.23
#